data_AF-A0ABD0QHU7-F1
#
_entry.id   AF-A0ABD0QHU7-F1
#
_cell.length_a   1.000
_cell.length_b   1.000
_cell.length_c   1.000
_cell.angle_alpha   90.00
_cell.angle_beta   90.00
_cell.angle_gamma   90.00
#
_symmetry.space_group_name_H-M   'P 1'
#
loop_
_entity.id
_entity.type
_entity.pdbx_description
1 polymer ?
#
loop_
_entity_poly.entity_id
_entity_poly.type
_entity_poly.pdbx_seq_one_letter_code
_entity_poly.pdbx_strand_id
1 'polypeptide(L)' 'ITNRYIYDTVLLLANTFHRKLEDRKWHSMASLSCIRKGSKPWQGGKSMLDTVKK' A
#
# COMPACT_ATOMS: atom_id res chain seq x y z
N ILE A 1 20.11 -0.69 13.05
CA ILE A 1 19.13 -0.32 11.99
C ILE A 1 19.19 1.19 11.84
N THR A 2 19.74 1.70 10.74
CA THR A 2 19.92 3.14 10.54
C THR A 2 18.58 3.81 10.22
N ASN A 3 18.28 4.93 10.89
CA ASN A 3 17.05 5.72 10.73
C ASN A 3 16.75 6.08 9.26
N ARG A 4 17.80 6.22 8.44
CA ARG A 4 17.72 6.60 7.02
C ARG A 4 16.78 5.72 6.18
N TYR A 5 16.87 4.39 6.28
CA TYR A 5 15.99 3.51 5.51
C TYR A 5 14.52 3.63 5.92
N ILE A 6 14.25 3.88 7.20
CA ILE A 6 12.89 4.07 7.70
C ILE A 6 12.32 5.38 7.15
N TYR A 7 13.10 6.47 7.23
CA TYR A 7 12.69 7.77 6.71
C TYR A 7 12.41 7.71 5.20
N ASP A 8 13.36 7.16 4.43
CA ASP A 8 13.24 7.05 2.97
C ASP A 8 12.05 6.15 2.58
N THR A 9 11.77 5.08 3.33
CA THR A 9 10.62 4.21 3.08
C THR A 9 9.29 4.92 3.33
N VAL A 10 9.17 5.69 4.42
CA VAL A 10 7.95 6.46 4.70
C VAL A 10 7.72 7.53 3.64
N LEU A 11 8.79 8.22 3.22
CA LEU A 11 8.73 9.21 2.15
C LEU A 11 8.28 8.59 0.81
N LEU A 12 8.80 7.40 0.46
CA LEU A 12 8.38 6.65 -0.72
C LEU A 12 6.88 6.31 -0.66
N LEU A 13 6.39 5.81 0.48
CA LEU A 13 4.99 5.44 0.64
C LEU A 13 4.05 6.66 0.55
N ALA A 14 4.45 7.80 1.13
CA ALA A 14 3.68 9.05 1.04
C ALA A 14 3.51 9.50 -0.42
N ASN A 15 4.58 9.50 -1.21
CA ASN A 15 4.54 9.83 -2.64
C ASN A 15 3.70 8.83 -3.44
N THR A 16 3.79 7.54 -3.10
CA THR A 16 2.96 6.49 -3.73
C THR A 16 1.47 6.75 -3.50
N PHE A 17 1.06 7.07 -2.27
CA PHE A 17 -0.33 7.36 -1.95
C PHE A 17 -0.82 8.63 -2.63
N HIS A 18 -0.01 9.68 -2.62
CA HIS A 18 -0.30 10.93 -3.33
C HIS A 18 -0.59 10.67 -4.82
N ARG A 19 0.33 9.97 -5.52
CA ARG A 19 0.16 9.63 -6.93
C ARG A 19 -1.11 8.80 -7.20
N LYS A 20 -1.42 7.82 -6.34
CA LYS A 20 -2.61 6.98 -6.51
C LYS A 20 -3.91 7.77 -6.38
N LEU A 21 -3.92 8.79 -5.53
CA LEU A 21 -5.05 9.72 -5.37
C LEU A 21 -5.17 10.65 -6.58
N GLU A 22 -4.07 11.23 -7.06
CA GLU A 22 -4.07 12.09 -8.26
C GLU A 22 -4.53 11.34 -9.52
N ASP A 23 -4.08 10.10 -9.69
CA ASP A 23 -4.47 9.22 -10.80
C ASP A 23 -5.95 8.77 -10.72
N ARG A 24 -6.67 9.10 -9.63
CA ARG A 24 -8.05 8.67 -9.34
C ARG A 24 -8.22 7.14 -9.35
N LYS A 25 -7.17 6.40 -9.00
CA LYS A 25 -7.14 4.92 -8.95
C LYS A 25 -7.14 4.37 -7.52
N TRP A 26 -7.54 5.21 -6.57
CA TRP A 26 -7.57 4.86 -5.16
C TRP A 26 -8.48 3.66 -4.88
N HIS A 27 -8.01 2.76 -4.02
CA HIS A 27 -8.82 1.69 -3.46
C HIS A 27 -8.71 1.81 -1.94
N SER A 28 -9.83 1.93 -1.25
CA SER A 28 -9.85 2.03 0.21
C SER A 28 -9.23 0.80 0.87
N MET A 29 -8.69 1.01 2.08
CA MET A 29 -8.24 -0.09 2.94
C MET A 29 -9.42 -0.99 3.30
N ALA A 30 -9.15 -2.27 3.51
CA ALA A 30 -10.13 -3.25 3.94
C ALA A 30 -9.74 -3.82 5.31
N SER A 31 -10.74 -4.04 6.17
CA SER A 31 -10.55 -4.84 7.36
C SER A 31 -10.40 -6.31 6.94
N LEU A 32 -9.20 -6.85 7.14
CA LEU A 32 -8.89 -8.25 6.83
C LEU A 32 -8.87 -9.08 8.11
N SER A 33 -9.09 -10.38 7.97
CA SER A 33 -8.97 -11.34 9.06
C SER A 33 -7.89 -12.37 8.76
N CYS A 34 -6.95 -12.52 9.68
CA CYS A 34 -5.90 -13.54 9.60
C CYS A 34 -6.41 -14.89 10.12
N ILE A 35 -5.78 -16.00 9.68
CA ILE A 35 -6.00 -17.37 10.19
C ILE A 35 -7.49 -17.79 10.15
N ARG A 36 -8.19 -17.39 9.09
CA ARG A 36 -9.58 -17.80 8.81
C ARG A 36 -9.67 -18.46 7.45
N LYS A 37 -10.35 -19.61 7.37
CA LYS A 37 -10.52 -20.39 6.12
C LYS A 37 -11.17 -19.58 4.99
N GLY A 38 -12.05 -18.63 5.33
CA GLY A 38 -12.75 -17.75 4.39
C GLY A 38 -12.12 -16.36 4.25
N SER A 39 -10.87 -16.15 4.69
CA SER A 39 -10.21 -14.85 4.55
C SER A 39 -10.07 -14.48 3.07
N LYS A 40 -10.37 -13.23 2.75
CA LYS A 40 -10.16 -12.66 1.41
C LYS A 40 -9.00 -11.67 1.49
N PRO A 41 -8.16 -11.57 0.45
CA PRO A 41 -7.10 -10.57 0.41
C PRO A 41 -7.68 -9.16 0.17
N TRP A 42 -6.86 -8.14 0.40
CA TRP A 42 -7.20 -6.80 -0.03
C TRP A 42 -7.15 -6.70 -1.55
N GLN A 43 -8.31 -6.41 -2.16
CA GLN A 43 -8.45 -6.33 -3.62
C GLN A 43 -7.63 -5.19 -4.23
N GLY A 44 -7.38 -4.12 -3.47
CA GLY A 44 -6.51 -3.02 -3.88
C GLY A 44 -5.01 -3.31 -3.77
N GLY A 45 -4.62 -4.45 -3.20
CA GLY A 45 -3.22 -4.76 -2.85
C GLY A 45 -2.31 -4.87 -4.08
N LYS A 46 -2.80 -5.50 -5.15
CA LYS A 46 -2.01 -5.66 -6.38
C LYS A 46 -1.70 -4.32 -7.04
N SER A 47 -2.71 -3.47 -7.22
CA SER A 47 -2.53 -2.14 -7.82
C SER A 47 -1.63 -1.24 -6.97
N MET A 48 -1.73 -1.30 -5.64
CA MET A 48 -0.86 -0.53 -4.75
C MET A 48 0.59 -1.00 -4.85
N LEU A 49 0.83 -2.32 -4.82
CA LEU A 49 2.18 -2.88 -4.93
C LEU A 49 2.84 -2.52 -6.27
N ASP A 50 2.08 -2.55 -7.36
CA ASP A 50 2.59 -2.18 -8.67
C ASP A 50 2.92 -0.68 -8.75
N THR A 51 2.24 0.19 -7.99
CA THR A 51 2.60 1.62 -7.87
C THR A 51 3.83 1.84 -7.01
N VAL A 52 4.01 1.10 -5.91
CA VAL A 52 5.22 1.20 -5.05
C VAL A 52 6.48 0.73 -5.77
N LYS A 53 6.36 -0.24 -6.69
CA LYS A 53 7.48 -0.78 -7.47
C LYS A 53 7.90 0.08 -8.66
N LYS A 54 7.09 1.07 -9.04
CA LYS A 54 7.35 1.99 -10.16
C LYS A 54 8.18 3.17 -9.69
#